data_AF-A0A947IPJ1-F1
#
_entry.id   AF-A0A947IPJ1-F1
#
_cell.length_a   1.000
_cell.length_b   1.000
_cell.length_c   1.000
_cell.angle_alpha   90.00
_cell.angle_beta   90.00
_cell.angle_gamma   90.00
#
_symmetry.space_group_name_H-M   'P 1'
#
loop_
_entity.id
_entity.type
_entity.pdbx_description
1 polymer ?
#
loop_
_entity_poly.entity_id
_entity_poly.type
_entity_poly.pdbx_seq_one_letter_code
_entity_poly.pdbx_strand_id
1 'polypeptide(L)'
;HMGKCIIKLSREPNKREKYLPHYLSHIVRMQEEIGTGGAGFRFIYASFLKETSKALNNELLAEAAEIMAEAGDEWRQFALVSSKMCKGRKDMNGEELAALLNNCANQEAKAWQLLKQYR
;
A
#
# COMPACT_ATOMS: atom_id res chain seq x y z
N HIS A 1 -2.09 5.04 10.94
CA HIS A 1 -2.60 6.43 11.09
C HIS A 1 -3.61 6.76 9.99
N MET A 2 -3.27 6.60 8.70
CA MET A 2 -4.15 6.93 7.56
C MET A 2 -5.51 6.20 7.56
N GLY A 3 -5.55 4.88 7.78
CA GLY A 3 -6.81 4.13 7.82
C GLY A 3 -7.80 4.68 8.85
N LYS A 4 -7.32 5.04 10.05
CA LYS A 4 -8.15 5.67 11.10
C LYS A 4 -8.74 7.01 10.64
N CYS A 5 -7.98 7.82 9.89
CA CYS A 5 -8.47 9.09 9.33
C CYS A 5 -9.56 8.85 8.29
N ILE A 6 -9.40 7.85 7.41
CA ILE A 6 -10.42 7.47 6.42
C ILE A 6 -11.72 7.07 7.11
N ILE A 7 -11.66 6.20 8.12
CA ILE A 7 -12.83 5.80 8.92
C ILE A 7 -13.51 7.02 9.57
N LYS A 8 -12.72 7.92 10.16
CA LYS A 8 -13.27 9.13 10.78
C LYS A 8 -14.02 9.99 9.76
N LEU A 9 -13.44 10.20 8.58
CA LEU A 9 -14.05 10.99 7.50
C LEU A 9 -15.27 10.30 6.88
N SER A 10 -15.29 8.97 6.82
CA SER A 10 -16.39 8.21 6.20
C SER A 10 -17.66 8.11 7.05
N ARG A 11 -17.56 8.30 8.37
CA ARG A 11 -18.69 8.23 9.31
C ARG A 11 -19.62 9.43 9.23
N GLU A 12 -19.10 10.62 8.93
CA GLU A 12 -19.88 11.85 8.83
C GLU A 12 -20.29 12.10 7.36
N PRO A 13 -21.60 12.12 7.01
CA PRO A 13 -22.05 12.20 5.61
C PRO A 13 -21.46 13.37 4.81
N ASN A 14 -21.51 14.57 5.39
CA ASN A 14 -20.94 15.77 4.75
C ASN A 14 -19.43 15.64 4.50
N LYS A 15 -18.69 14.97 5.39
CA LYS A 15 -17.24 14.74 5.23
C LYS A 15 -16.94 13.65 4.22
N ARG A 16 -17.73 12.58 4.23
CA ARG A 16 -17.63 11.47 3.28
C ARG A 16 -17.84 11.94 1.84
N GLU A 17 -18.78 12.84 1.60
CA GLU A 17 -19.09 13.31 0.24
C GLU A 17 -18.14 14.41 -0.23
N LYS A 18 -17.78 15.37 0.64
CA LYS A 18 -17.00 16.55 0.22
C LYS A 18 -15.51 16.42 0.46
N TYR A 19 -15.08 15.82 1.58
CA TYR A 19 -13.68 15.89 2.01
C TYR A 19 -12.91 14.60 1.73
N LEU A 20 -13.54 13.44 1.93
CA LEU A 20 -12.89 12.15 1.75
C LEU A 20 -12.37 11.92 0.32
N PRO A 21 -13.09 12.29 -0.77
CA PRO A 21 -12.57 12.14 -2.13
C PRO A 21 -11.30 12.95 -2.37
N HIS A 22 -11.24 14.19 -1.87
CA HIS A 22 -10.03 15.01 -1.96
C HIS A 22 -8.89 14.39 -1.16
N TYR A 23 -9.14 13.97 0.07
CA TYR A 23 -8.14 13.30 0.91
C TYR A 23 -7.56 12.05 0.23
N LEU A 24 -8.41 11.20 -0.35
CA LEU A 24 -7.99 10.00 -1.10
C LEU A 24 -7.22 10.35 -2.37
N SER A 25 -7.68 11.34 -3.14
CA SER A 25 -6.98 11.80 -4.34
C SER A 25 -5.56 12.29 -4.03
N HIS A 26 -5.37 12.99 -2.91
CA HIS A 26 -4.04 13.40 -2.46
C HIS A 26 -3.17 12.20 -2.07
N ILE A 27 -3.71 11.19 -1.37
CA ILE A 27 -2.96 9.97 -1.03
C ILE A 27 -2.52 9.25 -2.31
N VAL A 28 -3.44 9.01 -3.24
CA VAL A 28 -3.15 8.32 -4.51
C VAL A 28 -2.10 9.10 -5.31
N ARG A 29 -2.23 10.42 -5.41
CA ARG A 29 -1.23 11.25 -6.11
C ARG A 29 0.15 11.17 -5.45
N MET A 30 0.22 11.15 -4.12
CA MET A 30 1.48 10.94 -3.40
C MET A 30 2.07 9.55 -3.64
N GLN A 31 1.24 8.52 -3.81
CA GLN A 31 1.73 7.17 -4.11
C GLN A 31 2.19 7.02 -5.57
N GLU A 32 1.48 7.62 -6.53
CA GLU A 32 1.78 7.54 -7.97
C GLU A 32 2.88 8.50 -8.43
N GLU A 33 2.73 9.81 -8.20
CA GLU A 33 3.51 10.86 -8.88
C GLU A 33 4.68 11.40 -8.04
N ILE A 34 4.49 11.55 -6.72
CA ILE A 34 5.42 12.33 -5.88
C ILE A 34 6.31 11.42 -5.01
N GLY A 35 5.75 10.34 -4.50
CA GLY A 35 6.40 9.47 -3.53
C GLY A 35 7.02 8.24 -4.18
N THR A 36 6.24 7.16 -4.29
CA THR A 36 6.79 5.79 -4.49
C THR A 36 6.88 5.30 -5.93
N GLY A 37 6.50 6.14 -6.90
CA GLY A 37 6.43 5.78 -8.32
C GLY A 37 5.40 4.68 -8.61
N GLY A 38 4.18 4.81 -8.09
CA GLY A 38 3.11 3.83 -8.33
C GLY A 38 3.38 2.47 -7.67
N ALA A 39 3.96 2.50 -6.46
CA ALA A 39 4.56 1.37 -5.74
C ALA A 39 5.86 0.80 -6.35
N GLY A 40 6.43 1.44 -7.38
CA GLY A 40 7.65 1.01 -8.06
C GLY A 40 8.85 0.76 -7.15
N PHE A 41 9.05 1.56 -6.10
CA PHE A 41 10.17 1.35 -5.17
C PHE A 41 10.12 -0.01 -4.45
N ARG A 42 8.93 -0.55 -4.19
CA ARG A 42 8.78 -1.87 -3.57
C ARG A 42 9.22 -2.97 -4.53
N PHE A 43 8.84 -2.87 -5.81
CA PHE A 43 9.29 -3.81 -6.84
C PHE A 43 10.79 -3.71 -7.10
N ILE A 44 11.37 -2.50 -7.10
CA ILE A 44 12.82 -2.31 -7.24
C ILE A 44 13.54 -2.98 -6.06
N TYR A 45 13.08 -2.75 -4.84
CA TYR A 45 13.69 -3.36 -3.65
C TYR A 45 13.50 -4.88 -3.61
N ALA A 46 12.33 -5.39 -4.03
CA ALA A 46 12.08 -6.81 -4.20
C ALA A 46 13.07 -7.45 -5.19
N SER A 47 13.27 -6.84 -6.36
CA SER A 47 14.26 -7.32 -7.34
C SER A 47 15.68 -7.34 -6.76
N PHE A 48 16.08 -6.28 -6.05
CA PHE A 48 17.37 -6.24 -5.35
C PHE A 48 17.52 -7.38 -4.33
N LEU A 49 16.51 -7.62 -3.49
CA LEU A 49 16.52 -8.72 -2.52
C LEU A 49 16.61 -10.08 -3.20
N LYS A 50 15.92 -10.27 -4.32
CA LYS A 50 15.94 -11.50 -5.12
C LYS A 50 17.27 -11.76 -5.81
N GLU A 51 17.97 -10.72 -6.24
CA GLU A 51 19.34 -10.86 -6.78
C GLU A 51 20.34 -11.17 -5.67
N THR A 52 20.21 -10.49 -4.53
CA THR A 52 21.05 -10.68 -3.36
C THR A 52 20.88 -12.08 -2.76
N SER A 53 19.65 -12.62 -2.73
CA SER A 53 19.39 -13.97 -2.24
C SER A 53 20.15 -15.02 -3.03
N LYS A 54 20.28 -14.86 -4.35
CA LYS A 54 21.09 -15.74 -5.20
C LYS A 54 22.57 -15.58 -4.93
N ALA A 55 23.05 -14.34 -4.84
CA ALA A 55 24.47 -14.04 -4.60
C ALA A 55 24.96 -14.57 -3.24
N LEU A 56 24.10 -14.55 -2.22
CA LEU A 56 24.42 -14.96 -0.86
C LEU A 56 23.87 -16.35 -0.49
N ASN A 57 23.20 -17.03 -1.43
CA ASN A 57 22.52 -18.30 -1.23
C ASN A 57 21.64 -18.32 0.03
N ASN A 58 20.75 -17.34 0.15
CA ASN A 58 19.92 -17.12 1.34
C ASN A 58 18.42 -17.07 1.01
N GLU A 59 17.67 -18.08 1.44
CA GLU A 59 16.24 -18.20 1.15
C GLU A 59 15.38 -17.15 1.85
N LEU A 60 15.77 -16.65 3.03
CA LEU A 60 15.02 -15.59 3.74
C LEU A 60 14.97 -14.29 2.92
N LEU A 61 16.05 -13.97 2.20
CA LEU A 61 16.07 -12.82 1.29
C LEU A 61 15.17 -13.03 0.07
N ALA A 62 15.03 -14.26 -0.42
CA ALA A 62 14.12 -14.58 -1.50
C ALA A 62 12.65 -14.45 -1.05
N GLU A 63 12.32 -14.96 0.15
CA GLU A 63 10.99 -14.81 0.74
C GLU A 63 10.65 -13.34 1.00
N ALA A 64 11.58 -12.57 1.57
CA ALA A 64 11.38 -11.14 1.78
C ALA A 64 11.17 -10.36 0.46
N ALA A 65 11.81 -10.79 -0.63
CA ALA A 65 11.58 -10.23 -1.95
C ALA A 65 10.15 -10.45 -2.44
N GLU A 66 9.62 -11.66 -2.30
CA GLU A 66 8.25 -12.01 -2.71
C GLU A 66 7.23 -11.19 -1.93
N ILE A 67 7.34 -11.14 -0.61
CA ILE A 67 6.43 -10.35 0.24
C ILE A 67 6.51 -8.85 -0.09
N MET A 68 7.70 -8.34 -0.41
CA MET A 68 7.85 -6.93 -0.80
C MET A 68 7.18 -6.64 -2.16
N ALA A 69 7.22 -7.58 -3.11
CA ALA A 69 6.50 -7.45 -4.36
C ALA A 69 4.97 -7.47 -4.13
N GLU A 70 4.48 -8.40 -3.31
CA GLU A 70 3.06 -8.45 -2.90
C GLU A 70 2.61 -7.14 -2.24
N ALA A 71 3.42 -6.57 -1.35
CA ALA A 71 3.13 -5.26 -0.77
C ALA A 71 2.97 -4.19 -1.86
N GLY A 72 3.78 -4.24 -2.92
CA GLY A 72 3.64 -3.37 -4.08
C GLY A 72 2.29 -3.50 -4.79
N ASP A 73 1.80 -4.73 -4.96
CA ASP A 73 0.51 -4.99 -5.58
C ASP A 73 -0.66 -4.53 -4.70
N GLU A 74 -0.58 -4.70 -3.38
CA GLU A 74 -1.57 -4.20 -2.43
C GLU A 74 -1.70 -2.66 -2.49
N TRP A 75 -0.58 -1.96 -2.63
CA TRP A 75 -0.59 -0.49 -2.80
C TRP A 75 -1.28 -0.07 -4.11
N ARG A 76 -1.04 -0.80 -5.21
CA ARG A 76 -1.72 -0.56 -6.49
C ARG A 76 -3.22 -0.83 -6.38
N GLN A 77 -3.59 -1.89 -5.66
CA GLN A 77 -4.99 -2.21 -5.43
C GLN A 77 -5.70 -1.12 -4.61
N PHE A 78 -5.07 -0.62 -3.55
CA PHE A 78 -5.57 0.51 -2.79
C PHE A 78 -5.79 1.75 -3.69
N ALA A 79 -4.82 2.07 -4.55
CA ALA A 79 -4.92 3.19 -5.49
C ALA A 79 -6.07 3.03 -6.49
N LEU A 80 -6.22 1.83 -7.05
CA LEU A 80 -7.29 1.50 -7.98
C LEU A 80 -8.67 1.64 -7.34
N VAL A 81 -8.88 1.06 -6.16
CA VAL A 81 -10.15 1.13 -5.43
C VAL A 81 -10.48 2.57 -5.04
N SER A 82 -9.50 3.31 -4.51
CA SER A 82 -9.64 4.73 -4.18
C SER A 82 -10.04 5.57 -5.40
N SER A 83 -9.39 5.34 -6.55
CA SER A 83 -9.69 6.04 -7.81
C SER A 83 -11.10 5.74 -8.33
N LYS A 84 -11.54 4.48 -8.25
CA LYS A 84 -12.91 4.09 -8.63
C LYS A 84 -13.96 4.78 -7.74
N MET A 85 -13.74 4.82 -6.42
CA MET A 85 -14.63 5.49 -5.47
C MET A 85 -14.68 7.01 -5.69
N CYS A 86 -13.53 7.65 -5.89
CA CYS A 86 -13.47 9.10 -6.15
C CYS A 86 -14.16 9.50 -7.47
N LYS A 87 -14.19 8.61 -8.46
CA LYS A 87 -14.85 8.83 -9.77
C LYS A 87 -16.32 8.40 -9.79
N GLY A 88 -16.90 8.00 -8.65
CA GLY A 88 -18.28 7.51 -8.58
C GLY A 88 -18.53 6.19 -9.33
N ARG A 89 -17.47 5.43 -9.65
CA ARG A 89 -17.57 4.11 -10.31
C ARG A 89 -17.73 2.97 -9.30
N LYS A 90 -17.68 3.29 -8.01
CA LYS A 90 -17.87 2.40 -6.86
C LYS A 90 -18.33 3.26 -5.67
N ASP A 91 -19.21 2.73 -4.83
CA ASP A 91 -19.67 3.44 -3.64
C ASP A 91 -18.53 3.70 -2.64
N MET A 92 -18.55 4.87 -2.00
CA MET A 92 -17.56 5.26 -1.02
C MET A 92 -17.65 4.37 0.23
N ASN A 93 -16.65 3.51 0.43
CA ASN A 93 -16.57 2.61 1.58
C ASN A 93 -15.24 2.82 2.34
N GLY A 94 -15.31 3.52 3.46
CA GLY A 94 -14.15 3.81 4.30
C GLY A 94 -13.55 2.57 4.98
N GLU A 95 -14.39 1.60 5.37
CA GLU A 95 -13.94 0.35 6.02
C GLU A 95 -13.09 -0.48 5.06
N GLU A 96 -13.52 -0.60 3.80
CA GLU A 96 -12.76 -1.30 2.75
C GLU A 96 -11.39 -0.63 2.51
N LEU A 97 -11.37 0.69 2.35
CA LEU A 97 -10.13 1.45 2.14
C LEU A 97 -9.18 1.35 3.34
N ALA A 98 -9.70 1.37 4.56
CA ALA A 98 -8.91 1.19 5.76
C ALA A 98 -8.34 -0.23 5.85
N ALA A 99 -9.11 -1.26 5.49
CA ALA A 99 -8.65 -2.63 5.44
C ALA A 99 -7.51 -2.81 4.42
N LEU A 100 -7.64 -2.26 3.21
CA LEU A 100 -6.58 -2.29 2.19
C LEU A 100 -5.29 -1.64 2.67
N LEU A 101 -5.37 -0.47 3.32
CA LEU A 101 -4.19 0.18 3.90
C LEU A 101 -3.54 -0.62 5.03
N ASN A 102 -4.35 -1.27 5.87
CA ASN A 102 -3.81 -2.14 6.91
C ASN A 102 -3.13 -3.37 6.29
N ASN A 103 -3.65 -3.91 5.19
CA ASN A 103 -3.01 -5.00 4.47
C ASN A 103 -1.65 -4.58 3.89
N CYS A 104 -1.59 -3.41 3.26
CA CYS A 104 -0.32 -2.82 2.79
C CYS A 104 0.71 -2.75 3.93
N ALA A 105 0.31 -2.21 5.09
CA ALA A 105 1.19 -2.09 6.25
C ALA A 105 1.62 -3.44 6.82
N ASN A 106 0.72 -4.43 6.84
CA ASN A 106 1.02 -5.78 7.33
C ASN A 106 2.03 -6.48 6.43
N GLN A 107 1.88 -6.40 5.10
CA GLN A 107 2.80 -7.03 4.15
C GLN A 107 4.20 -6.41 4.25
N GLU A 108 4.29 -5.08 4.32
CA GLU A 108 5.57 -4.40 4.55
C GLU A 108 6.20 -4.83 5.89
N ALA A 109 5.41 -4.85 6.97
CA ALA A 109 5.91 -5.23 8.29
C ALA A 109 6.46 -6.67 8.30
N LYS A 110 5.80 -7.61 7.63
CA LYS A 110 6.27 -9.00 7.48
C LYS A 110 7.61 -9.05 6.75
N ALA A 111 7.74 -8.38 5.60
CA ALA A 111 9.00 -8.31 4.86
C ALA A 111 10.14 -7.77 5.74
N TRP A 112 9.89 -6.68 6.48
CA TRP A 112 10.89 -6.12 7.40
C TRP A 112 11.23 -7.01 8.58
N GLN A 113 10.28 -7.82 9.08
CA GLN A 113 10.54 -8.79 10.14
C GLN A 113 11.48 -9.91 9.65
N LEU A 114 11.31 -10.40 8.43
CA LEU A 114 12.24 -11.37 7.83
C LEU A 114 13.64 -10.74 7.66
N LEU A 115 13.71 -9.53 7.10
CA LEU A 115 14.99 -8.83 6.90
C LEU A 115 15.75 -8.53 8.19
N LYS A 116 15.04 -8.38 9.32
CA LYS A 116 15.67 -8.24 10.64
C LYS A 116 16.30 -9.53 11.15
N GLN A 117 15.80 -10.70 10.74
CA GLN A 117 16.37 -12.00 11.13
C GLN A 117 17.65 -12.31 10.36
N TYR A 118 17.86 -11.68 9.21
CA TYR A 118 19.10 -11.74 8.45
C TYR A 118 20.25 -10.93 9.08
N ARG A 119 19.96 -10.01 10.02
CA ARG A 119 20.99 -9.19 10.68
C ARG A 119 21.90 -9.97 11.62
#